data_AF-A0A066YWH3-F1
#
_entry.id   AF-A0A066YWH3-F1
#
_cell.length_a   1.000
_cell.length_b   1.000
_cell.length_c   1.000
_cell.angle_alpha   90.00
_cell.angle_beta   90.00
_cell.angle_gamma   90.00
#
_symmetry.space_group_name_H-M   'P 1'
#
loop_
_entity.id
_entity.type
_entity.pdbx_description
1 polymer ?
#
loop_
_entity_poly.entity_id
_entity_poly.type
_entity_poly.pdbx_seq_one_letter_code
_entity_poly.pdbx_strand_id
1 'polypeptide(L)'
;MPIAVPPSGLAALAARAETGTLRIEDRDPAYEPGAVVPAGQWSPLAPADARRLAATTGTPANVLTQLVALPPSFDLDQALATPTGTTLLPTVADGPVHYLGTVTSPPGQATTTLNHHTGQQLGVHLDNWDRLPYLRRHLSRRRLCVNLGPGPRHLILGRHDAQHITRTVHPDDYTARCPHTDDLRRYIASGGDPACIRLRLDPGDAYLAPTELLPHDGSTAGLNLPSTAAFWLGTFPADVFPDIG
;
A
#
# COMPACT_ATOMS: atom_id res chain seq x y z
N MET A 1 7.96 1.01 -12.71
CA MET A 1 8.92 1.41 -11.67
C MET A 1 8.74 0.47 -10.50
N PRO A 2 9.83 -0.03 -9.90
CA PRO A 2 9.73 -0.78 -8.66
C PRO A 2 9.29 0.13 -7.52
N ILE A 3 8.95 -0.49 -6.38
CA ILE A 3 8.83 0.17 -5.09
C ILE A 3 10.05 1.08 -4.86
N ALA A 4 9.81 2.36 -4.58
CA ALA A 4 10.85 3.36 -4.36
C ALA A 4 10.80 3.87 -2.92
N VAL A 5 11.94 3.85 -2.24
CA VAL A 5 12.08 4.19 -0.81
C VAL A 5 13.16 5.26 -0.67
N PRO A 6 12.95 6.34 0.08
CA PRO A 6 14.02 7.31 0.35
C PRO A 6 15.26 6.62 0.93
N PRO A 7 16.48 7.03 0.55
CA PRO A 7 17.70 6.46 1.11
C PRO A 7 17.77 6.50 2.64
N SER A 8 17.21 7.53 3.27
CA SER A 8 17.17 7.71 4.74
C SER A 8 16.34 6.63 5.44
N GLY A 9 15.21 6.22 4.86
CA GLY A 9 14.30 5.23 5.43
C GLY A 9 14.64 3.78 5.07
N LEU A 10 15.68 3.56 4.26
CA LEU A 10 15.94 2.24 3.69
C LEU A 10 16.34 1.19 4.74
N ALA A 11 17.14 1.59 5.73
CA ALA A 11 17.59 0.68 6.79
C ALA A 11 16.42 0.19 7.65
N ALA A 12 15.55 1.11 8.08
CA ALA A 12 14.37 0.81 8.86
C ALA A 12 13.38 -0.07 8.08
N LEU A 13 13.18 0.24 6.79
CA LEU A 13 12.37 -0.60 5.92
C LEU A 13 12.94 -2.01 5.81
N ALA A 14 14.24 -2.15 5.55
CA ALA A 14 14.89 -3.45 5.42
C ALA A 14 14.77 -4.30 6.69
N ALA A 15 14.88 -3.69 7.87
CA ALA A 15 14.72 -4.37 9.15
C ALA A 15 13.30 -4.91 9.40
N ARG A 16 12.30 -4.35 8.71
CA ARG A 16 10.87 -4.66 8.88
C ARG A 16 10.26 -5.36 7.67
N ALA A 17 11.06 -5.61 6.63
CA ALA A 17 10.59 -6.12 5.35
C ALA A 17 10.88 -7.62 5.18
N GLU A 18 9.90 -8.31 4.62
CA GLU A 18 10.05 -9.67 4.11
C GLU A 18 9.63 -9.71 2.64
N THR A 19 10.25 -10.59 1.86
CA THR A 19 9.90 -10.88 0.47
C THR A 19 9.05 -12.13 0.39
N GLY A 20 8.17 -12.18 -0.60
CA GLY A 20 7.32 -13.32 -0.89
C GLY A 20 6.79 -13.28 -2.31
N THR A 21 5.81 -14.13 -2.59
CA THR A 21 5.14 -14.19 -3.89
C THR A 21 3.63 -14.07 -3.75
N LEU A 22 3.00 -13.56 -4.80
CA LEU A 22 1.56 -13.48 -4.97
C LEU A 22 1.05 -14.66 -5.81
N ARG A 23 -0.21 -15.04 -5.60
CA ARG A 23 -0.91 -16.05 -6.39
C ARG A 23 -2.37 -15.67 -6.55
N ILE A 24 -3.02 -16.29 -7.54
CA ILE A 24 -4.48 -16.26 -7.63
C ILE A 24 -5.08 -17.10 -6.48
N GLU A 25 -6.17 -16.59 -5.89
CA GLU A 25 -7.07 -17.32 -5.00
C GLU A 25 -8.39 -17.59 -5.72
N ASP A 26 -8.71 -18.87 -5.85
CA ASP A 26 -9.85 -19.41 -6.56
C ASP A 26 -10.58 -20.50 -5.76
N ARG A 27 -10.09 -20.84 -4.57
CA ARG A 27 -10.59 -21.94 -3.73
C ARG A 27 -11.33 -21.45 -2.49
N ASP A 28 -10.94 -20.31 -1.93
CA ASP A 28 -11.59 -19.75 -0.75
C ASP A 28 -12.76 -18.82 -1.14
N PRO A 29 -14.02 -19.19 -0.83
CA PRO A 29 -15.20 -18.38 -1.18
C PRO A 29 -15.27 -17.05 -0.42
N ALA A 30 -14.45 -16.85 0.63
CA ALA A 30 -14.32 -15.56 1.30
C ALA A 30 -13.69 -14.49 0.39
N TYR A 31 -13.02 -14.88 -0.69
CA TYR A 31 -12.38 -14.01 -1.65
C TYR A 31 -13.22 -13.79 -2.91
N GLU A 32 -13.03 -12.64 -3.54
CA GLU A 32 -13.55 -12.42 -4.88
C GLU A 32 -12.93 -13.40 -5.89
N PRO A 33 -13.67 -13.83 -6.91
CA PRO A 33 -13.12 -14.63 -7.99
C PRO A 33 -11.89 -13.98 -8.61
N GLY A 34 -10.76 -14.69 -8.61
CA GLY A 34 -9.51 -14.20 -9.18
C GLY A 34 -8.75 -13.22 -8.28
N ALA A 35 -9.12 -13.09 -7.01
CA ALA A 35 -8.37 -12.31 -6.04
C ALA A 35 -6.89 -12.70 -6.03
N VAL A 36 -6.01 -11.71 -5.84
CA VAL A 36 -4.56 -11.94 -5.75
C VAL A 36 -4.17 -11.89 -4.28
N VAL A 37 -3.56 -12.94 -3.76
CA VAL A 37 -3.20 -13.07 -2.35
C VAL A 37 -1.75 -13.50 -2.19
N PRO A 38 -1.11 -13.25 -1.04
CA PRO A 38 0.19 -13.83 -0.76
C PRO A 38 0.16 -15.37 -0.75
N ALA A 39 1.22 -15.98 -1.27
CA ALA A 39 1.40 -17.44 -1.22
C ALA A 39 1.81 -17.95 0.17
N GLY A 40 2.13 -17.06 1.11
CA GLY A 40 2.40 -17.38 2.52
C GLY A 40 3.85 -17.74 2.87
N GLN A 41 4.72 -17.90 1.86
CA GLN A 41 6.15 -18.09 2.06
C GLN A 41 6.84 -16.73 2.14
N TRP A 42 7.39 -16.41 3.31
CA TRP A 42 8.07 -15.14 3.58
C TRP A 42 9.51 -15.38 3.99
N SER A 43 10.41 -14.53 3.50
CA SER A 43 11.82 -14.52 3.88
C SER A 43 12.27 -13.09 4.16
N PRO A 44 13.19 -12.85 5.11
CA PRO A 44 13.73 -11.51 5.32
C PRO A 44 14.25 -10.87 4.03
N LEU A 45 13.98 -9.58 3.83
CA LEU A 45 14.48 -8.86 2.66
C LEU A 45 16.01 -8.77 2.73
N ALA A 46 16.69 -9.35 1.73
CA ALA A 46 18.14 -9.31 1.68
C ALA A 46 18.65 -7.87 1.53
N PRO A 47 19.78 -7.49 2.18
CA PRO A 47 20.32 -6.12 2.09
C PRO A 47 20.64 -5.68 0.65
N ALA A 48 21.01 -6.62 -0.23
CA ALA A 48 21.22 -6.34 -1.64
C ALA A 48 19.92 -5.96 -2.36
N ASP A 49 18.81 -6.61 -2.03
CA ASP A 49 17.51 -6.32 -2.62
C ASP A 49 16.90 -5.05 -2.04
N ALA A 50 17.08 -4.79 -0.75
CA ALA A 50 16.74 -3.51 -0.14
C ALA A 50 17.39 -2.34 -0.88
N ARG A 51 18.70 -2.42 -1.19
CA ARG A 51 19.39 -1.38 -1.97
C ARG A 51 18.81 -1.13 -3.36
N ARG A 52 18.13 -2.12 -3.97
CA ARG A 52 17.43 -1.94 -5.25
C ARG A 52 16.13 -1.17 -5.13
N LEU A 53 15.59 -1.02 -3.91
CA LEU A 53 14.41 -0.20 -3.62
C LEU A 53 14.76 1.28 -3.40
N ALA A 54 16.04 1.62 -3.27
CA ALA A 54 16.47 2.99 -3.02
C ALA A 54 16.06 3.92 -4.16
N ALA A 55 15.30 4.96 -3.82
CA ALA A 55 14.95 6.04 -4.72
C ALA A 55 16.20 6.83 -5.12
N THR A 56 16.22 7.31 -6.36
CA THR A 56 17.27 8.21 -6.84
C THR A 56 16.97 9.65 -6.45
N THR A 57 18.00 10.51 -6.41
CA THR A 57 17.83 11.95 -6.24
C THR A 57 16.82 12.50 -7.25
N GLY A 58 15.87 13.30 -6.77
CA GLY A 58 14.80 13.87 -7.60
C GLY A 58 13.59 12.96 -7.83
N THR A 59 13.55 11.76 -7.24
CA THR A 59 12.34 10.93 -7.26
C THR A 59 11.16 11.70 -6.64
N PRO A 60 10.05 11.90 -7.35
CA PRO A 60 8.90 12.62 -6.84
C PRO A 60 8.29 11.98 -5.58
N ALA A 61 7.83 12.81 -4.63
CA ALA A 61 7.28 12.32 -3.36
C ALA A 61 6.11 11.35 -3.55
N ASN A 62 5.25 11.61 -4.54
CA ASN A 62 4.06 10.84 -4.84
C ASN A 62 4.31 9.42 -5.38
N VAL A 63 5.55 9.04 -5.68
CA VAL A 63 5.90 7.64 -6.02
C VAL A 63 6.68 6.93 -4.90
N LEU A 64 6.97 7.62 -3.80
CA LEU A 64 7.73 7.08 -2.67
C LEU A 64 6.85 6.30 -1.70
N THR A 65 7.38 5.17 -1.25
CA THR A 65 6.92 4.40 -0.09
C THR A 65 7.82 4.69 1.10
N GLN A 66 7.22 5.05 2.23
CA GLN A 66 7.94 5.42 3.45
C GLN A 66 7.28 4.78 4.67
N LEU A 67 8.10 4.23 5.56
CA LEU A 67 7.71 3.98 6.95
C LEU A 67 8.02 5.24 7.74
N VAL A 68 7.02 5.83 8.36
CA VAL A 68 7.12 7.16 8.98
C VAL A 68 6.57 7.17 10.39
N ALA A 69 7.17 7.97 11.25
CA ALA A 69 6.59 8.29 12.55
C ALA A 69 5.70 9.52 12.41
N LEU A 70 4.60 9.56 13.18
CA LEU A 70 3.75 10.74 13.22
C LEU A 70 4.50 11.89 13.91
N PRO A 71 4.67 13.06 13.27
CA PRO A 71 5.29 14.19 13.92
C PRO A 71 4.38 14.69 15.06
N PRO A 72 4.93 15.34 16.09
CA PRO A 72 4.11 15.92 17.17
C PRO A 72 3.06 16.94 16.69
N SER A 73 3.25 17.52 15.50
CA SER A 73 2.30 18.43 14.86
C SER A 73 1.07 17.73 14.27
N PHE A 74 1.09 16.40 14.14
CA PHE A 74 -0.05 15.62 13.67
C PHE A 74 -0.93 15.23 14.87
N ASP A 75 -1.98 16.00 15.10
CA ASP A 75 -3.00 15.70 16.12
C ASP A 75 -3.86 14.52 15.66
N LEU A 76 -3.45 13.31 16.06
CA LEU A 76 -4.13 12.07 15.69
C LEU A 76 -5.54 11.99 16.28
N ASP A 77 -5.75 12.46 17.51
CA ASP A 77 -7.06 12.40 18.16
C ASP A 77 -8.07 13.31 17.44
N GLN A 78 -7.66 14.53 17.08
CA GLN A 78 -8.48 15.43 16.27
C GLN A 78 -8.73 14.85 14.87
N ALA A 79 -7.69 14.27 14.24
CA ALA A 79 -7.83 13.66 12.93
C ALA A 79 -8.81 12.48 12.93
N LEU A 80 -8.85 11.69 14.00
CA LEU A 80 -9.76 10.55 14.18
C LEU A 80 -11.19 10.97 14.54
N ALA A 81 -11.37 12.09 15.24
CA ALA A 81 -12.69 12.65 15.56
C ALA A 81 -13.42 13.20 14.31
N THR A 82 -12.72 13.32 13.19
CA THR A 82 -13.24 13.86 11.94
C THR A 82 -14.15 12.84 11.23
N PRO A 83 -15.33 13.24 10.68
CA PRO A 83 -16.17 12.33 9.92
C PRO A 83 -15.46 11.80 8.67
N THR A 84 -15.66 10.52 8.35
CA THR A 84 -15.15 9.92 7.10
C THR A 84 -15.59 10.71 5.87
N GLY A 85 -14.69 10.91 4.92
CA GLY A 85 -14.90 11.72 3.71
C GLY A 85 -14.66 13.21 3.92
N THR A 86 -14.37 13.67 5.14
CA THR A 86 -14.06 15.08 5.41
C THR A 86 -12.62 15.40 5.01
N THR A 87 -12.47 16.61 4.47
CA THR A 87 -11.19 17.18 4.08
C THR A 87 -10.59 17.98 5.24
N LEU A 88 -9.38 17.62 5.64
CA LEU A 88 -8.53 18.38 6.55
C LEU A 88 -7.54 19.22 5.73
N LEU A 89 -7.13 20.36 6.27
CA LEU A 89 -5.95 21.10 5.82
C LEU A 89 -4.85 20.88 6.87
N PRO A 90 -4.15 19.72 6.85
CA PRO A 90 -3.13 19.48 7.86
C PRO A 90 -1.87 20.27 7.53
N THR A 91 -1.14 20.66 8.58
CA THR A 91 0.18 21.29 8.49
C THR A 91 1.23 20.42 7.79
N VAL A 92 0.93 19.13 7.60
CA VAL A 92 1.84 18.12 7.07
C VAL A 92 1.53 17.70 5.62
N ALA A 93 0.69 18.44 4.89
CA ALA A 93 0.36 18.15 3.49
C ALA A 93 0.32 19.39 2.60
N ASP A 94 0.66 19.22 1.33
CA ASP A 94 0.55 20.24 0.27
C ASP A 94 -0.87 20.25 -0.29
N GLY A 95 -1.84 20.53 0.57
CA GLY A 95 -3.25 20.67 0.22
C GLY A 95 -4.20 19.76 1.01
N PRO A 96 -5.42 19.53 0.48
CA PRO A 96 -6.47 18.82 1.19
C PRO A 96 -6.11 17.35 1.44
N VAL A 97 -6.36 16.89 2.67
CA VAL A 97 -6.21 15.49 3.08
C VAL A 97 -7.57 14.92 3.44
N HIS A 98 -7.96 13.81 2.82
CA HIS A 98 -9.26 13.19 3.04
C HIS A 98 -9.12 12.02 4.00
N TYR A 99 -9.88 12.04 5.10
CA TYR A 99 -9.98 10.89 5.98
C TYR A 99 -10.83 9.80 5.33
N LEU A 100 -10.23 8.64 5.06
CA LEU A 100 -10.89 7.51 4.40
C LEU A 100 -11.57 6.56 5.39
N GLY A 101 -11.32 6.73 6.69
CA GLY A 101 -11.95 5.94 7.75
C GLY A 101 -10.98 5.09 8.54
N THR A 102 -11.54 4.33 9.48
CA THR A 102 -10.84 3.40 10.35
C THR A 102 -11.42 2.00 10.16
N VAL A 103 -10.56 1.00 10.11
CA VAL A 103 -10.95 -0.41 9.93
C VAL A 103 -10.20 -1.28 10.93
N THR A 104 -10.94 -2.14 11.64
CA THR A 104 -10.38 -3.20 12.49
C THR A 104 -10.40 -4.53 11.73
N SER A 105 -9.22 -5.12 11.58
CA SER A 105 -9.03 -6.43 10.94
C SER A 105 -8.81 -7.51 12.00
N PRO A 106 -9.53 -8.64 11.94
CA PRO A 106 -9.23 -9.83 12.75
C PRO A 106 -7.78 -10.30 12.57
N PRO A 107 -7.19 -11.03 13.54
CA PRO A 107 -5.91 -11.69 13.36
C PRO A 107 -5.97 -12.77 12.27
N GLY A 108 -4.82 -13.09 11.67
CA GLY A 108 -4.66 -14.25 10.79
C GLY A 108 -5.12 -14.06 9.34
N GLN A 109 -5.52 -12.87 8.92
CA GLN A 109 -6.01 -12.63 7.55
C GLN A 109 -4.84 -12.41 6.58
N ALA A 110 -4.83 -13.17 5.46
CA ALA A 110 -3.81 -13.00 4.42
C ALA A 110 -3.86 -11.62 3.77
N THR A 111 -5.07 -11.07 3.62
CA THR A 111 -5.36 -9.71 3.15
C THR A 111 -6.53 -9.14 3.95
N THR A 112 -6.70 -7.81 4.01
CA THR A 112 -7.68 -7.20 4.93
C THR A 112 -8.79 -6.41 4.26
N THR A 113 -8.62 -5.98 3.01
CA THR A 113 -9.62 -5.14 2.35
C THR A 113 -10.82 -5.96 1.87
N LEU A 114 -12.02 -5.54 2.28
CA LEU A 114 -13.30 -6.10 1.83
C LEU A 114 -13.89 -5.25 0.70
N ASN A 115 -14.49 -5.89 -0.29
CA ASN A 115 -15.42 -5.22 -1.17
C ASN A 115 -16.77 -5.08 -0.45
N HIS A 116 -17.14 -3.85 -0.12
CA HIS A 116 -18.38 -3.55 0.59
C HIS A 116 -19.66 -3.96 -0.16
N HIS A 117 -19.60 -4.16 -1.48
CA HIS A 117 -20.76 -4.58 -2.27
C HIS A 117 -21.00 -6.09 -2.20
N THR A 118 -19.93 -6.88 -2.13
CA THR A 118 -20.00 -8.36 -2.15
C THR A 118 -19.79 -8.98 -0.77
N GLY A 119 -19.18 -8.24 0.16
CA GLY A 119 -18.74 -8.76 1.46
C GLY A 119 -17.52 -9.67 1.38
N GLN A 120 -16.93 -9.84 0.20
CA GLN A 120 -15.76 -10.69 -0.01
C GLN A 120 -14.46 -9.90 0.10
N GLN A 121 -13.35 -10.58 0.37
CA GLN A 121 -12.02 -10.00 0.35
C GLN A 121 -11.55 -9.75 -1.09
N LEU A 122 -11.07 -8.54 -1.35
CA LEU A 122 -10.54 -8.14 -2.67
C LEU A 122 -9.21 -8.81 -3.00
N GLY A 123 -8.38 -9.01 -1.98
CA GLY A 123 -6.97 -9.33 -2.13
C GLY A 123 -6.13 -8.09 -2.45
N VAL A 124 -4.86 -8.31 -2.78
CA VAL A 124 -3.95 -7.27 -3.29
C VAL A 124 -4.59 -6.56 -4.48
N HIS A 125 -4.68 -5.24 -4.40
CA HIS A 125 -5.47 -4.43 -5.31
C HIS A 125 -4.80 -3.08 -5.61
N LEU A 126 -5.39 -2.35 -6.56
CA LEU A 126 -5.08 -0.95 -6.82
C LEU A 126 -6.24 -0.08 -6.34
N ASP A 127 -5.93 0.93 -5.54
CA ASP A 127 -6.90 1.98 -5.22
C ASP A 127 -7.26 2.78 -6.48
N ASN A 128 -8.39 3.49 -6.50
CA ASN A 128 -8.84 4.30 -7.64
C ASN A 128 -9.62 5.56 -7.20
N TRP A 129 -9.14 6.25 -6.16
CA TRP A 129 -9.76 7.46 -5.62
C TRP A 129 -9.62 8.66 -6.57
N ASP A 130 -8.44 8.86 -7.15
CA ASP A 130 -8.12 9.94 -8.08
C ASP A 130 -8.57 9.63 -9.52
N ARG A 131 -8.79 8.34 -9.83
CA ARG A 131 -9.22 7.84 -11.14
C ARG A 131 -8.34 8.33 -12.29
N LEU A 132 -7.04 8.46 -12.05
CA LEU A 132 -6.10 8.98 -13.05
C LEU A 132 -5.85 7.93 -14.15
N PRO A 133 -5.80 8.36 -15.43
CA PRO A 133 -5.46 7.46 -16.52
C PRO A 133 -3.98 7.06 -16.47
N TYR A 134 -3.62 6.02 -17.23
CA TYR A 134 -2.29 5.42 -17.29
C TYR A 134 -1.16 6.45 -17.30
N LEU A 135 -1.20 7.43 -18.22
CA LEU A 135 -0.12 8.41 -18.40
C LEU A 135 0.09 9.31 -17.18
N ARG A 136 -0.94 9.49 -16.36
CA ARG A 136 -0.93 10.35 -15.18
C ARG A 136 -0.99 9.53 -13.89
N ARG A 137 -0.95 8.20 -13.95
CA ARG A 137 -1.13 7.35 -12.77
C ARG A 137 -0.11 7.63 -11.67
N HIS A 138 1.13 7.87 -12.06
CA HIS A 138 2.22 8.26 -11.15
C HIS A 138 2.01 9.62 -10.44
N LEU A 139 0.99 10.39 -10.84
CA LEU A 139 0.61 11.66 -10.21
C LEU A 139 -0.43 11.48 -9.10
N SER A 140 -0.90 10.26 -8.84
CA SER A 140 -1.88 9.99 -7.80
C SER A 140 -1.38 10.40 -6.42
N ARG A 141 -2.31 10.80 -5.56
CA ARG A 141 -2.07 11.07 -4.15
C ARG A 141 -1.58 9.82 -3.43
N ARG A 142 -0.90 10.02 -2.30
CA ARG A 142 -0.43 8.95 -1.43
C ARG A 142 -1.43 8.71 -0.31
N ARG A 143 -1.46 7.47 0.15
CA ARG A 143 -2.22 7.06 1.33
C ARG A 143 -1.31 7.11 2.54
N LEU A 144 -1.70 7.90 3.53
CA LEU A 144 -1.21 7.79 4.89
C LEU A 144 -2.03 6.71 5.60
N CYS A 145 -1.37 5.76 6.23
CA CYS A 145 -2.00 4.79 7.12
C CYS A 145 -1.28 4.80 8.46
N VAL A 146 -2.05 4.77 9.54
CA VAL A 146 -1.53 4.66 10.91
C VAL A 146 -2.06 3.36 11.50
N ASN A 147 -1.18 2.50 12.04
CA ASN A 147 -1.60 1.35 12.82
C ASN A 147 -1.95 1.81 14.24
N LEU A 148 -3.24 1.78 14.59
CA LEU A 148 -3.75 2.14 15.91
C LEU A 148 -3.68 0.97 16.91
N GLY A 149 -3.33 -0.24 16.45
CA GLY A 149 -3.24 -1.42 17.30
C GLY A 149 -4.59 -2.08 17.61
N PRO A 150 -4.67 -2.93 18.66
CA PRO A 150 -3.59 -3.26 19.61
C PRO A 150 -2.51 -4.18 19.02
N GLY A 151 -2.82 -4.89 17.93
CA GLY A 151 -1.86 -5.77 17.25
C GLY A 151 -1.01 -5.06 16.19
N PRO A 152 0.14 -5.64 15.84
CA PRO A 152 0.86 -5.27 14.62
C PRO A 152 0.01 -5.59 13.38
N ARG A 153 0.42 -5.04 12.24
CA ARG A 153 -0.06 -5.47 10.92
C ARG A 153 1.08 -5.45 9.91
N HIS A 154 0.82 -5.97 8.72
CA HIS A 154 1.69 -5.80 7.57
C HIS A 154 1.03 -4.95 6.49
N LEU A 155 1.84 -4.16 5.78
CA LEU A 155 1.51 -3.61 4.46
C LEU A 155 2.14 -4.52 3.40
N ILE A 156 1.35 -5.07 2.48
CA ILE A 156 1.82 -5.82 1.32
C ILE A 156 1.98 -4.85 0.14
N LEU A 157 3.07 -4.99 -0.61
CA LEU A 157 3.32 -4.23 -1.85
C LEU A 157 3.78 -5.18 -2.96
N GLY A 158 3.12 -5.11 -4.11
CA GLY A 158 3.58 -5.75 -5.34
C GLY A 158 4.85 -5.09 -5.87
N ARG A 159 5.75 -5.88 -6.46
CA ARG A 159 7.03 -5.37 -6.98
C ARG A 159 6.85 -4.39 -8.14
N HIS A 160 5.89 -4.65 -9.02
CA HIS A 160 5.65 -3.87 -10.23
C HIS A 160 4.51 -2.90 -10.05
N ASP A 161 4.68 -1.69 -10.56
CA ASP A 161 3.62 -0.68 -10.56
C ASP A 161 2.52 -0.95 -11.58
N ALA A 162 1.40 -0.28 -11.36
CA ALA A 162 0.21 -0.31 -12.18
C ALA A 162 0.52 0.01 -13.65
N GLN A 163 1.45 0.93 -13.93
CA GLN A 163 1.86 1.23 -15.30
C GLN A 163 2.58 0.05 -15.97
N HIS A 164 3.54 -0.60 -15.29
CA HIS A 164 4.17 -1.80 -15.83
C HIS A 164 3.14 -2.90 -16.09
N ILE A 165 2.26 -3.14 -15.12
CA ILE A 165 1.21 -4.16 -15.17
C ILE A 165 0.28 -3.91 -16.36
N THR A 166 -0.36 -2.73 -16.42
CA THR A 166 -1.32 -2.38 -17.48
C THR A 166 -0.68 -2.44 -18.88
N ARG A 167 0.55 -1.96 -19.05
CA ARG A 167 1.26 -2.06 -20.34
C ARG A 167 1.56 -3.50 -20.74
N THR A 168 1.84 -4.36 -19.77
CA THR A 168 2.13 -5.78 -20.05
C THR A 168 0.89 -6.52 -20.50
N VAL A 169 -0.25 -6.28 -19.86
CA VAL A 169 -1.49 -7.00 -20.15
C VAL A 169 -2.34 -6.39 -21.26
N HIS A 170 -2.05 -5.15 -21.66
CA HIS A 170 -2.74 -4.42 -22.73
C HIS A 170 -1.73 -3.69 -23.65
N PRO A 171 -0.83 -4.41 -24.33
CA PRO A 171 0.28 -3.79 -25.06
C PRO A 171 -0.15 -2.83 -26.18
N ASP A 172 -1.35 -3.02 -26.74
CA ASP A 172 -1.82 -2.29 -27.91
C ASP A 172 -2.58 -0.98 -27.58
N ASP A 173 -3.10 -0.83 -26.36
CA ASP A 173 -3.96 0.31 -25.99
C ASP A 173 -3.78 0.84 -24.55
N TYR A 174 -2.70 0.44 -23.85
CA TYR A 174 -2.46 0.82 -22.44
C TYR A 174 -2.52 2.33 -22.17
N THR A 175 -2.12 3.19 -23.10
CA THR A 175 -2.07 4.64 -22.90
C THR A 175 -3.45 5.27 -22.70
N ALA A 176 -4.50 4.64 -23.22
CA ALA A 176 -5.89 5.09 -23.11
C ALA A 176 -6.62 4.50 -21.89
N ARG A 177 -5.98 3.59 -21.14
CA ARG A 177 -6.61 2.87 -20.03
C ARG A 177 -6.44 3.58 -18.70
N CYS A 178 -7.35 3.29 -17.77
CA CYS A 178 -7.16 3.55 -16.35
C CYS A 178 -6.75 2.25 -15.67
N PRO A 179 -5.54 2.17 -15.08
CA PRO A 179 -5.10 0.97 -14.38
C PRO A 179 -6.10 0.51 -13.32
N HIS A 180 -6.37 -0.79 -13.29
CA HIS A 180 -7.38 -1.40 -12.41
C HIS A 180 -6.87 -2.68 -11.76
N THR A 181 -7.49 -3.08 -10.65
CA THR A 181 -7.20 -4.36 -9.98
C THR A 181 -7.30 -5.56 -10.93
N ASP A 182 -8.18 -5.52 -11.92
CA ASP A 182 -8.29 -6.60 -12.91
C ASP A 182 -7.06 -6.72 -13.82
N ASP A 183 -6.31 -5.64 -14.03
CA ASP A 183 -5.03 -5.70 -14.75
C ASP A 183 -4.00 -6.51 -13.95
N LEU A 184 -3.96 -6.33 -12.63
CA LEU A 184 -3.12 -7.13 -11.73
C LEU A 184 -3.53 -8.60 -11.75
N ARG A 185 -4.83 -8.88 -11.63
CA ARG A 185 -5.35 -10.26 -11.70
C ARG A 185 -4.93 -10.94 -12.99
N ARG A 186 -5.10 -10.25 -14.12
CA ARG A 186 -4.68 -10.76 -15.44
C ARG A 186 -3.17 -10.96 -15.53
N TYR A 187 -2.38 -10.02 -15.01
CA TYR A 187 -0.91 -10.09 -15.04
C TYR A 187 -0.40 -11.32 -14.31
N ILE A 188 -0.90 -11.60 -13.10
CA ILE A 188 -0.53 -12.79 -12.33
C ILE A 188 -1.03 -14.06 -13.04
N ALA A 189 -2.28 -14.07 -13.53
CA ALA A 189 -2.85 -15.22 -14.24
C ALA A 189 -2.08 -15.57 -15.54
N SER A 190 -1.49 -14.57 -16.21
CA SER A 190 -0.66 -14.77 -17.40
C SER A 190 0.81 -15.10 -17.09
N GLY A 191 1.18 -15.34 -15.84
CA GLY A 191 2.55 -15.69 -15.44
C GLY A 191 3.49 -14.48 -15.27
N GLY A 192 2.95 -13.29 -15.02
CA GLY A 192 3.72 -12.12 -14.62
C GLY A 192 4.50 -12.35 -13.32
N ASP A 193 5.54 -11.56 -13.08
CA ASP A 193 6.41 -11.69 -11.90
C ASP A 193 5.58 -11.51 -10.61
N PRO A 194 5.42 -12.56 -9.79
CA PRO A 194 4.56 -12.51 -8.61
C PRO A 194 5.25 -11.91 -7.40
N ALA A 195 6.49 -11.42 -7.52
CA ALA A 195 7.25 -10.92 -6.39
C ALA A 195 6.50 -9.78 -5.66
N CYS A 196 6.51 -9.87 -4.33
CA CYS A 196 6.00 -8.84 -3.44
C CYS A 196 6.89 -8.72 -2.21
N ILE A 197 6.69 -7.62 -1.48
CA ILE A 197 7.21 -7.47 -0.12
C ILE A 197 6.05 -7.29 0.85
N ARG A 198 6.28 -7.58 2.12
CA ARG A 198 5.46 -7.09 3.21
C ARG A 198 6.31 -6.30 4.21
N LEU A 199 5.75 -5.23 4.75
CA LEU A 199 6.37 -4.37 5.75
C LEU A 199 5.61 -4.49 7.05
N ARG A 200 6.28 -4.86 8.14
CA ARG A 200 5.68 -4.87 9.48
C ARG A 200 5.48 -3.45 9.99
N LEU A 201 4.31 -3.22 10.59
CA LEU A 201 3.89 -1.99 11.26
C LEU A 201 3.44 -2.36 12.68
N ASP A 202 4.18 -1.94 13.69
CA ASP A 202 3.76 -2.06 15.08
C ASP A 202 2.75 -0.96 15.43
N PRO A 203 1.98 -1.07 16.54
CA PRO A 203 1.08 -0.02 16.97
C PRO A 203 1.82 1.33 17.12
N GLY A 204 1.27 2.39 16.52
CA GLY A 204 1.88 3.71 16.45
C GLY A 204 2.71 3.95 15.17
N ASP A 205 3.14 2.90 14.47
CA ASP A 205 3.81 3.05 13.18
C ASP A 205 2.84 3.56 12.11
N ALA A 206 3.36 4.34 11.18
CA ALA A 206 2.64 4.80 10.01
C ALA A 206 3.40 4.54 8.71
N TYR A 207 2.68 4.57 7.59
CA TYR A 207 3.30 4.60 6.27
C TYR A 207 2.66 5.64 5.36
N LEU A 208 3.47 6.12 4.41
CA LEU A 208 3.00 6.80 3.20
C LEU A 208 3.29 5.91 2.00
N ALA A 209 2.28 5.56 1.22
CA ALA A 209 2.45 4.72 0.03
C ALA A 209 1.58 5.20 -1.14
N PRO A 210 2.05 5.04 -2.39
CA PRO A 210 1.28 5.39 -3.58
C PRO A 210 0.34 4.24 -3.97
N THR A 211 -0.70 4.02 -3.18
CA THR A 211 -1.59 2.84 -3.26
C THR A 211 -2.43 2.74 -4.54
N GLU A 212 -2.52 3.81 -5.31
CA GLU A 212 -3.06 3.79 -6.67
C GLU A 212 -2.00 3.35 -7.70
N LEU A 213 -0.73 3.64 -7.47
CA LEU A 213 0.37 3.26 -8.37
C LEU A 213 0.90 1.86 -8.08
N LEU A 214 0.97 1.44 -6.82
CA LEU A 214 1.50 0.14 -6.40
C LEU A 214 0.37 -0.79 -5.94
N PRO A 215 0.30 -2.04 -6.45
CA PRO A 215 -0.54 -3.07 -5.89
C PRO A 215 -0.28 -3.25 -4.40
N HIS A 216 -1.33 -3.27 -3.58
CA HIS A 216 -1.18 -3.31 -2.14
C HIS A 216 -2.39 -3.96 -1.44
N ASP A 217 -2.19 -4.34 -0.18
CA ASP A 217 -3.25 -4.59 0.81
C ASP A 217 -2.62 -4.53 2.21
N GLY A 218 -3.43 -4.48 3.26
CA GLY A 218 -2.99 -4.85 4.60
C GLY A 218 -3.07 -6.36 4.84
N SER A 219 -2.34 -6.85 5.84
CA SER A 219 -2.38 -8.25 6.27
C SER A 219 -2.19 -8.38 7.78
N THR A 220 -2.87 -9.34 8.38
CA THR A 220 -2.67 -9.75 9.79
C THR A 220 -2.22 -11.21 9.89
N ALA A 221 -1.76 -11.80 8.78
CA ALA A 221 -1.31 -13.18 8.73
C ALA A 221 -0.13 -13.43 9.67
N GLY A 222 -0.21 -14.53 10.43
CA GLY A 222 0.79 -14.91 11.43
C GLY A 222 0.77 -14.06 12.71
N LEU A 223 -0.24 -13.21 12.89
CA LEU A 223 -0.41 -12.36 14.08
C LEU A 223 -1.58 -12.87 14.92
N ASN A 224 -1.48 -12.67 16.24
CA ASN A 224 -2.44 -13.23 17.21
C ASN A 224 -3.43 -12.20 17.76
N LEU A 225 -3.26 -10.92 17.41
CA LEU A 225 -4.12 -9.82 17.85
C LEU A 225 -4.77 -9.15 16.65
N PRO A 226 -6.00 -8.63 16.80
CA PRO A 226 -6.57 -7.75 15.79
C PRO A 226 -5.76 -6.46 15.65
N SER A 227 -5.84 -5.83 14.49
CA SER A 227 -5.22 -4.53 14.24
C SER A 227 -6.24 -3.56 13.65
N THR A 228 -6.30 -2.38 14.25
CA THR A 228 -7.08 -1.25 13.79
C THR A 228 -6.17 -0.29 13.07
N ALA A 229 -6.58 0.20 11.91
CA ALA A 229 -5.83 1.20 11.17
C ALA A 229 -6.72 2.30 10.64
N ALA A 230 -6.20 3.51 10.65
CA ALA A 230 -6.82 4.70 10.10
C ALA A 230 -6.10 5.14 8.84
N PHE A 231 -6.86 5.68 7.88
CA PHE A 231 -6.35 5.99 6.55
C PHE A 231 -6.71 7.40 6.12
N TRP A 232 -5.76 8.07 5.47
CA TRP A 232 -5.95 9.36 4.85
C TRP A 232 -5.36 9.38 3.43
N LEU A 233 -5.94 10.18 2.54
CA LEU A 233 -5.47 10.38 1.17
C LEU A 233 -5.08 11.83 0.96
N GLY A 234 -3.86 12.08 0.46
CA GLY A 234 -3.37 13.45 0.31
C GLY A 234 -2.07 13.58 -0.48
N THR A 235 -1.66 14.82 -0.68
CA THR A 235 -0.34 15.17 -1.22
C THR A 235 0.58 15.49 -0.07
N PHE A 236 1.48 14.57 0.25
CA PHE A 236 2.44 14.74 1.35
C PHE A 236 3.83 15.01 0.76
N PRO A 237 4.58 16.03 1.23
CA PRO A 237 6.00 16.16 0.91
C PRO A 237 6.81 14.93 1.33
N ALA A 238 8.01 14.75 0.77
CA ALA A 238 8.84 13.58 1.06
C ALA A 238 9.45 13.61 2.48
N ASP A 239 9.68 14.82 3.01
CA ASP A 239 10.41 15.12 4.24
C ASP A 239 9.51 15.57 5.40
N VAL A 240 8.20 15.58 5.20
CA VAL A 240 7.25 16.13 6.18
C VAL A 240 7.02 15.21 7.39
N PHE A 241 7.27 13.91 7.24
CA PHE A 241 7.27 12.96 8.35
C PHE A 241 8.69 12.40 8.56
N PRO A 242 9.15 12.27 9.82
CA PRO A 242 10.41 11.58 10.10
C PRO A 242 10.31 10.08 9.75
N ASP A 243 11.40 9.51 9.27
CA ASP A 243 11.51 8.05 9.11
C ASP A 243 11.47 7.37 10.49
N ILE A 244 10.90 6.16 10.56
CA ILE A 244 10.93 5.38 11.81
C ILE A 244 12.33 4.79 12.00
N GLY A 245 12.87 4.85 13.22
CA GLY A 245 14.15 4.24 13.61
C GLY A 245 14.08 2.73 13.81
#